data_AF-C1D332-F1
#
_entry.id   AF-C1D332-F1
#
_cell.length_a   1.000
_cell.length_b   1.000
_cell.length_c   1.000
_cell.angle_alpha   90.00
_cell.angle_beta   90.00
_cell.angle_gamma   90.00
#
_symmetry.space_group_name_H-M   'P 1'
#
loop_
_entity.id
_entity.type
_entity.pdbx_description
1 polymer ?
#
loop_
_entity_poly.entity_id
_entity_poly.type
_entity_poly.pdbx_seq_one_letter_code
_entity_poly.pdbx_strand_id
1 'polypeptide(L)'
;MARPVEFDPRVLQPTPHDRVAASTAESADALAEALELLRELHEHKILHTLVRVVQGGQGLSVHGLEILNEPGSVRAVRNLLELVKVLGSVEPEALTSVTGALSDGIKEGARRVQAGERAGIGELVSLARDPDVGLALGALVGVLRGFGKSLRERSSEAGAPHGPHS
;
A
#
# COMPACT_ATOMS: atom_id res chain seq x y z
N MET A 1 17.88 50.86 46.41
CA MET A 1 16.63 50.59 45.67
C MET A 1 16.88 49.40 44.77
N ALA A 2 16.24 48.25 45.03
CA ALA A 2 16.37 47.04 44.21
C ALA A 2 15.41 47.13 43.01
N ARG A 3 15.90 46.83 41.80
CA ARG A 3 15.06 46.73 40.59
C ARG A 3 14.24 45.44 40.65
N PRO A 4 12.96 45.45 40.28
CA PRO A 4 12.16 44.23 40.23
C PRO A 4 12.68 43.34 39.09
N VAL A 5 13.00 42.10 39.40
CA VAL A 5 13.32 41.07 38.40
C VAL A 5 12.00 40.66 37.75
N GLU A 6 11.87 40.96 36.46
CA GLU A 6 10.73 40.57 35.65
C GLU A 6 10.79 39.05 35.43
N PHE A 7 9.92 38.31 36.13
CA PHE A 7 9.86 36.85 36.04
C PHE A 7 9.03 36.48 34.81
N ASP A 8 9.67 36.08 33.72
CA ASP A 8 9.00 35.54 32.55
C ASP A 8 8.83 34.00 32.71
N PRO A 9 7.61 33.47 32.89
CA PRO A 9 7.39 32.03 33.01
C PRO A 9 7.72 31.25 31.73
N ARG A 10 8.04 31.90 30.60
CA ARG A 10 8.50 31.24 29.37
C ARG A 10 9.94 30.75 29.45
N VAL A 11 10.76 31.29 30.37
CA VAL A 11 12.17 30.85 30.54
C VAL A 11 12.28 29.49 31.25
N LEU A 12 11.17 28.98 31.82
CA LEU A 12 11.09 27.67 32.47
C LEU A 12 10.50 26.57 31.59
N GLN A 13 10.07 26.89 30.36
CA GLN A 13 9.58 25.88 29.44
C GLN A 13 10.77 25.21 28.75
N PRO A 14 10.90 23.87 28.82
CA PRO A 14 11.99 23.17 28.15
C PRO A 14 11.98 23.52 26.67
N THR A 15 13.13 23.96 26.16
CA THR A 15 13.26 24.28 24.74
C THR A 15 13.00 23.02 23.91
N PRO A 16 12.60 23.13 22.63
CA PRO A 16 12.47 21.96 21.75
C PRO A 16 13.72 21.06 21.78
N HIS A 17 14.91 21.64 21.94
CA HIS A 17 16.17 20.92 22.11
C HIS A 17 16.22 20.12 23.41
N ASP A 18 15.79 20.69 24.53
CA ASP A 18 15.79 20.01 25.85
C ASP A 18 14.76 18.86 25.90
N ARG A 19 13.62 19.01 25.22
CA ARG A 19 12.60 17.95 25.13
C ARG A 19 13.08 16.74 24.31
N VAL A 20 13.78 17.00 23.21
CA VAL A 20 14.38 15.94 22.38
C VAL A 20 15.52 15.26 23.15
N ALA A 21 16.36 16.02 23.86
CA ALA A 21 17.44 15.45 24.66
C ALA A 21 16.93 14.52 25.77
N ALA A 22 15.85 14.90 26.46
CA ALA A 22 15.24 14.09 27.52
C ALA A 22 14.59 12.80 26.99
N SER A 23 13.88 12.84 25.85
CA SER A 23 13.28 11.62 25.27
C SER A 23 14.31 10.71 24.57
N THR A 24 15.45 11.26 24.17
CA THR A 24 16.54 10.52 23.50
C THR A 24 17.33 9.65 24.48
N ALA A 25 17.44 10.05 25.75
CA ALA A 25 18.19 9.28 26.75
C ALA A 25 17.52 7.95 27.13
N GLU A 26 16.19 7.87 27.07
CA GLU A 26 15.41 6.66 27.39
C GLU A 26 15.21 5.73 26.18
N SER A 27 15.46 6.22 24.96
CA SER A 27 15.24 5.51 23.69
C SER A 27 16.46 5.55 22.76
N ALA A 28 17.67 5.72 23.32
CA ALA A 28 18.90 5.94 22.57
C ALA A 28 19.19 4.83 21.55
N ASP A 29 18.97 3.57 21.94
CA ASP A 29 19.18 2.42 21.07
C ASP A 29 18.15 2.36 19.93
N ALA A 30 16.86 2.58 20.23
CA ALA A 30 15.81 2.61 19.21
C ALA A 30 16.01 3.76 18.20
N LEU A 31 16.54 4.89 18.66
CA LEU A 31 16.89 6.02 17.80
C LEU A 31 18.12 5.73 16.94
N ALA A 32 19.11 5.02 17.48
CA ALA A 32 20.27 4.57 16.71
C ALA A 32 19.85 3.61 15.58
N GLU A 33 19.00 2.62 15.88
CA GLU A 33 18.45 1.68 14.89
C GLU A 33 17.60 2.40 13.83
N ALA A 34 16.77 3.36 14.23
CA ALA A 34 15.96 4.15 13.29
C ALA A 34 16.84 4.99 12.35
N LEU A 35 17.92 5.58 12.86
CA LEU A 35 18.88 6.34 12.06
C LEU A 35 19.65 5.45 11.08
N GLU A 36 19.99 4.22 11.48
CA GLU A 36 20.65 3.25 10.61
C GLU A 36 19.72 2.79 9.47
N LEU A 37 18.46 2.48 9.79
CA LEU A 37 17.44 2.19 8.77
C LEU A 37 17.24 3.35 7.79
N LEU A 38 17.20 4.59 8.29
CA LEU A 38 17.08 5.78 7.44
C LEU A 38 18.29 5.98 6.54
N ARG A 39 19.50 5.64 6.99
CA ARG A 39 20.72 5.68 6.16
C ARG A 39 20.63 4.69 5.01
N GLU A 40 20.31 3.42 5.30
CA GLU A 40 20.11 2.39 4.27
C GLU A 40 19.06 2.82 3.23
N LEU A 41 17.89 3.28 3.70
CA LEU A 41 16.83 3.79 2.81
C LEU A 41 17.27 4.99 1.96
N HIS A 42 18.14 5.85 2.50
CA HIS A 42 18.70 6.99 1.78
C HIS A 42 19.73 6.57 0.73
N GLU A 43 20.66 5.69 1.08
CA GLU A 43 21.70 5.16 0.17
C GLU A 43 21.08 4.44 -1.03
N HIS A 44 20.01 3.68 -0.80
CA HIS A 44 19.26 2.98 -1.84
C HIS A 44 18.29 3.89 -2.64
N LYS A 45 18.31 5.22 -2.42
CA LYS A 45 17.41 6.22 -3.06
C LYS A 45 15.90 5.97 -2.84
N ILE A 46 15.55 5.10 -1.90
CA ILE A 46 14.16 4.80 -1.54
C ILE A 46 13.54 6.04 -0.88
N LEU A 47 14.27 6.66 0.06
CA LEU A 47 13.82 7.88 0.74
C LEU A 47 13.55 9.02 -0.25
N HIS A 48 14.43 9.20 -1.23
CA HIS A 48 14.25 10.20 -2.29
C HIS A 48 12.98 9.94 -3.11
N THR A 49 12.69 8.68 -3.43
CA THR A 49 11.50 8.32 -4.21
C THR A 49 10.22 8.54 -3.43
N LEU A 50 10.19 8.14 -2.15
CA LEU A 50 9.07 8.41 -1.25
C LEU A 50 8.81 9.90 -1.08
N VAL A 51 9.86 10.71 -0.89
CA VAL A 51 9.76 12.17 -0.79
C VAL A 51 9.18 12.78 -2.06
N ARG A 52 9.59 12.34 -3.26
CA ARG A 52 9.02 12.83 -4.53
C ARG A 52 7.54 12.50 -4.68
N VAL A 53 7.13 11.28 -4.29
CA VAL A 53 5.71 10.87 -4.33
C VAL A 53 4.88 11.75 -3.40
N VAL A 54 5.37 12.02 -2.19
CA VAL A 54 4.70 12.88 -1.20
C VAL A 54 4.69 14.34 -1.65
N GLN A 55 5.78 14.86 -2.22
CA GLN A 55 5.83 16.23 -2.74
C GLN A 55 4.88 16.47 -3.92
N GLY A 56 4.56 15.42 -4.70
CA GLY A 56 3.55 15.47 -5.75
C GLY A 56 2.10 15.39 -5.24
N GLY A 57 1.89 14.87 -4.03
CA GLY A 57 0.58 14.74 -3.38
C GLY A 57 0.46 15.73 -2.22
N GLN A 58 -0.14 16.90 -2.46
CA GLN A 58 -0.30 17.93 -1.44
C GLN A 58 -0.85 17.35 -0.10
N GLY A 59 -0.10 17.59 0.99
CA GLY A 59 -0.63 17.63 2.35
C GLY A 59 -0.66 16.32 3.13
N LEU A 60 0.48 15.89 3.68
CA LEU A 60 0.46 15.07 4.90
C LEU A 60 0.15 16.01 6.08
N SER A 61 -1.14 16.14 6.41
CA SER A 61 -1.57 16.83 7.63
C SER A 61 -1.04 16.09 8.86
N VAL A 62 -0.69 16.84 9.91
CA VAL A 62 -0.21 16.33 11.21
C VAL A 62 -1.13 15.26 11.82
N HIS A 63 -2.43 15.25 11.44
CA HIS A 63 -3.41 14.22 11.82
C HIS A 63 -3.15 12.82 11.25
N GLY A 64 -2.32 12.66 10.21
CA GLY A 64 -1.94 11.34 9.69
C GLY A 64 -0.97 10.58 10.60
N LEU A 65 -0.22 11.31 11.45
CA LEU A 65 0.76 10.73 12.36
C LEU A 65 0.12 10.04 13.58
N GLU A 66 -1.06 10.48 14.03
CA GLU A 66 -1.77 9.85 15.16
C GLU A 66 -2.28 8.45 14.80
N ILE A 67 -2.63 8.20 13.53
CA ILE A 67 -3.06 6.88 13.02
C ILE A 67 -1.93 5.85 13.09
N LEU A 68 -0.67 6.30 13.07
CA LEU A 68 0.51 5.43 13.12
C LEU A 68 0.84 4.90 14.52
N ASN A 69 0.24 5.45 15.59
CA ASN A 69 0.53 5.03 16.97
C ASN A 69 -0.46 3.99 17.53
N GLU A 70 -1.46 3.56 16.76
CA GLU A 70 -2.35 2.47 17.17
C GLU A 70 -1.78 1.08 16.84
N PRO A 71 -2.13 -0.01 17.56
CA PRO A 71 -1.80 -1.38 17.16
C PRO A 71 -2.26 -1.75 15.73
N GLY A 72 -3.22 -0.98 15.18
CA GLY A 72 -3.64 -1.06 13.78
C GLY A 72 -2.58 -0.63 12.77
N SER A 73 -1.64 0.26 13.14
CA SER A 73 -0.59 0.76 12.25
C SER A 73 0.42 -0.32 11.89
N VAL A 74 0.85 -1.14 12.87
CA VAL A 74 1.75 -2.27 12.65
C VAL A 74 1.10 -3.30 11.72
N ARG A 75 -0.21 -3.55 11.89
CA ARG A 75 -0.98 -4.41 10.98
C ARG A 75 -1.07 -3.81 9.57
N ALA A 76 -1.31 -2.51 9.45
CA ALA A 76 -1.36 -1.83 8.17
C ALA A 76 -0.02 -1.87 7.43
N VAL A 77 1.10 -1.60 8.13
CA VAL A 77 2.45 -1.71 7.57
C VAL A 77 2.74 -3.14 7.15
N ARG A 78 2.41 -4.12 7.98
CA ARG A 78 2.57 -5.55 7.61
C ARG A 78 1.77 -5.90 6.36
N ASN A 79 0.50 -5.50 6.29
CA ASN A 79 -0.34 -5.74 5.12
C ASN A 79 0.23 -5.05 3.87
N LEU A 80 0.75 -3.83 4.01
CA LEU A 80 1.40 -3.11 2.92
C LEU A 80 2.66 -3.85 2.44
N LEU A 81 3.51 -4.34 3.34
CA LEU A 81 4.69 -5.12 2.98
C LEU A 81 4.31 -6.42 2.26
N GLU A 82 3.27 -7.11 2.71
CA GLU A 82 2.75 -8.29 2.03
C GLU A 82 2.20 -7.94 0.64
N LEU A 83 1.49 -6.82 0.48
CA LEU A 83 1.06 -6.32 -0.83
C LEU A 83 2.25 -6.02 -1.75
N VAL A 84 3.30 -5.37 -1.23
CA VAL A 84 4.52 -5.09 -2.00
C VAL A 84 5.20 -6.39 -2.45
N LYS A 85 5.28 -7.40 -1.59
CA LYS A 85 5.82 -8.73 -1.96
C LYS A 85 4.98 -9.39 -3.05
N VAL A 86 3.65 -9.36 -2.92
CA VAL A 86 2.74 -9.89 -3.95
C VAL A 86 2.96 -9.17 -5.26
N LEU A 87 2.98 -7.83 -5.28
CA LEU A 87 3.24 -7.04 -6.48
C LEU A 87 4.62 -7.34 -7.09
N GLY A 88 5.66 -7.50 -6.26
CA GLY A 88 7.00 -7.87 -6.71
C GLY A 88 7.12 -9.31 -7.20
N SER A 89 6.18 -10.19 -6.85
CA SER A 89 6.13 -11.58 -7.35
C SER A 89 5.38 -11.73 -8.68
N VAL A 90 4.71 -10.66 -9.16
CA VAL A 90 4.05 -10.65 -10.46
C VAL A 90 5.09 -10.34 -11.54
N GLU A 91 5.14 -11.19 -12.57
CA GLU A 91 6.00 -10.99 -13.73
C GLU A 91 5.68 -9.66 -14.44
N PRO A 92 6.68 -8.80 -14.76
CA PRO A 92 6.45 -7.48 -15.36
C PRO A 92 5.66 -7.51 -16.67
N GLU A 93 5.86 -8.54 -17.50
CA GLU A 93 5.17 -8.73 -18.77
C GLU A 93 3.67 -8.98 -18.55
N ALA A 94 3.33 -9.81 -17.56
CA ALA A 94 1.94 -10.10 -17.20
C ALA A 94 1.26 -8.83 -16.65
N LEU A 95 1.97 -8.08 -15.81
CA LEU A 95 1.45 -6.82 -15.26
C LEU A 95 1.21 -5.78 -16.37
N THR A 96 2.15 -5.63 -17.31
CA THR A 96 2.04 -4.70 -18.43
C THR A 96 0.89 -5.09 -19.37
N SER A 97 0.74 -6.39 -19.66
CA SER A 97 -0.35 -6.90 -20.49
C SER A 97 -1.73 -6.62 -19.87
N VAL A 98 -1.91 -6.91 -18.58
CA VAL A 98 -3.19 -6.71 -17.88
C VAL A 98 -3.52 -5.23 -17.75
N THR A 99 -2.55 -4.41 -17.34
CA THR A 99 -2.76 -2.96 -17.17
C THR A 99 -3.03 -2.25 -18.50
N GLY A 100 -2.34 -2.65 -19.57
CA GLY A 100 -2.60 -2.15 -20.93
C GLY A 100 -4.00 -2.51 -21.42
N ALA A 101 -4.35 -3.81 -21.37
CA ALA A 101 -5.67 -4.29 -21.78
C ALA A 101 -6.81 -3.63 -20.99
N LEU A 102 -6.63 -3.45 -19.68
CA LEU A 102 -7.59 -2.74 -18.83
C LEU A 102 -7.74 -1.28 -19.23
N SER A 103 -6.62 -0.58 -19.45
CA SER A 103 -6.62 0.83 -19.85
C SER A 103 -7.34 1.03 -21.19
N ASP A 104 -7.10 0.15 -22.14
CA ASP A 104 -7.73 0.23 -23.46
C ASP A 104 -9.22 -0.13 -23.40
N GLY A 105 -9.60 -1.12 -22.59
CA GLY A 105 -11.01 -1.42 -22.32
C GLY A 105 -11.76 -0.26 -21.67
N ILE A 106 -11.13 0.46 -20.73
CA ILE A 106 -11.72 1.67 -20.11
C ILE A 106 -11.91 2.77 -21.15
N LYS A 107 -10.91 3.03 -22.01
CA LYS A 107 -11.02 4.04 -23.07
C LYS A 107 -12.14 3.71 -24.04
N GLU A 108 -12.24 2.46 -24.47
CA GLU A 108 -13.29 2.00 -25.39
C GLU A 108 -14.68 2.11 -24.75
N GLY A 109 -14.83 1.71 -23.48
CA GLY A 109 -16.06 1.91 -22.74
C GLY A 109 -16.44 3.39 -22.60
N ALA A 110 -15.48 4.25 -22.27
CA ALA A 110 -15.69 5.69 -22.19
C ALA A 110 -16.11 6.30 -23.54
N ARG A 111 -15.57 5.81 -24.65
CA ARG A 111 -15.94 6.24 -26.01
C ARG A 111 -17.39 5.87 -26.34
N ARG A 112 -17.82 4.64 -26.07
CA ARG A 112 -19.20 4.20 -26.28
C ARG A 112 -20.21 5.00 -25.45
N VAL A 113 -19.87 5.29 -24.19
CA VAL A 113 -20.69 6.15 -23.33
C VAL A 113 -20.81 7.57 -23.91
N GLN A 114 -19.71 8.16 -24.39
CA GLN A 114 -19.72 9.49 -25.01
C GLN A 114 -20.51 9.52 -26.32
N ALA A 115 -20.45 8.45 -27.12
CA ALA A 115 -21.22 8.31 -28.35
C ALA A 115 -22.73 8.09 -28.09
N GLY A 116 -23.14 7.90 -26.84
CA GLY A 116 -24.53 7.59 -26.49
C GLY A 116 -24.97 6.20 -26.94
N GLU A 117 -24.03 5.34 -27.30
CA GLU A 117 -24.28 3.98 -27.78
C GLU A 117 -24.72 3.11 -26.61
N ARG A 118 -25.99 2.74 -26.60
CA ARG A 118 -26.53 1.74 -25.68
C ARG A 118 -26.52 0.39 -26.40
N ALA A 119 -25.91 -0.60 -25.77
CA ALA A 119 -25.95 -1.96 -26.29
C ALA A 119 -27.41 -2.45 -26.38
N GLY A 120 -27.87 -2.74 -27.59
CA GLY A 120 -29.17 -3.37 -27.81
C GLY A 120 -29.15 -4.87 -27.48
N ILE A 121 -30.32 -5.48 -27.24
CA ILE A 121 -30.41 -6.92 -26.91
C ILE A 121 -29.78 -7.80 -28.00
N GLY A 122 -29.95 -7.43 -29.28
CA GLY A 122 -29.31 -8.13 -30.41
C GLY A 122 -27.79 -7.95 -30.46
N GLU A 123 -27.30 -6.77 -30.07
CA GLU A 123 -25.86 -6.49 -29.97
C GLU A 123 -25.24 -7.28 -28.82
N LEU A 124 -25.94 -7.46 -27.69
CA LEU A 124 -25.49 -8.32 -26.59
C LEU A 124 -25.32 -9.79 -27.01
N VAL A 125 -26.24 -10.30 -27.84
CA VAL A 125 -26.13 -11.66 -28.40
C VAL A 125 -24.96 -11.76 -29.39
N SER A 126 -24.71 -10.71 -30.17
CA SER A 126 -23.54 -10.63 -31.05
C SER A 126 -22.24 -10.56 -30.24
N LEU A 127 -22.23 -9.76 -29.17
CA LEU A 127 -21.09 -9.56 -28.27
C LEU A 127 -20.75 -10.86 -27.52
N ALA A 128 -21.77 -11.66 -27.17
CA ALA A 128 -21.56 -12.99 -26.59
C ALA A 128 -20.91 -13.99 -27.57
N ARG A 129 -20.99 -13.74 -28.89
CA ARG A 129 -20.32 -14.54 -29.93
C ARG A 129 -18.99 -13.94 -30.38
N ASP A 130 -18.61 -12.80 -29.82
CA ASP A 130 -17.38 -12.10 -30.16
C ASP A 130 -16.15 -12.85 -29.60
N PRO A 131 -15.12 -13.11 -30.42
CA PRO A 131 -13.93 -13.83 -29.99
C PRO A 131 -13.13 -13.09 -28.90
N ASP A 132 -13.11 -11.76 -28.89
CA ASP A 132 -12.39 -10.96 -27.90
C ASP A 132 -13.10 -11.01 -26.54
N VAL A 133 -14.43 -11.03 -26.55
CA VAL A 133 -15.25 -11.22 -25.34
C VAL A 133 -15.07 -12.63 -24.79
N GLY A 134 -15.04 -13.64 -25.66
CA GLY A 134 -14.76 -15.03 -25.27
C GLY A 134 -13.37 -15.17 -24.63
N LEU A 135 -12.35 -14.50 -25.18
CA LEU A 135 -10.99 -14.49 -24.63
C LEU A 135 -10.95 -13.84 -23.24
N ALA A 136 -11.59 -12.68 -23.07
CA ALA A 136 -11.65 -11.99 -21.79
C ALA A 136 -12.38 -12.81 -20.71
N LEU A 137 -13.53 -13.41 -21.05
CA LEU A 137 -14.27 -14.29 -20.15
C LEU A 137 -13.45 -15.55 -19.80
N GLY A 138 -12.77 -16.14 -20.78
CA GLY A 138 -11.87 -17.27 -20.56
C GLY A 138 -10.73 -16.94 -19.59
N ALA A 139 -10.11 -15.77 -19.76
CA ALA A 139 -9.08 -15.27 -18.84
C ALA A 139 -9.62 -15.07 -17.42
N LEU A 140 -10.79 -14.44 -17.27
CA LEU A 140 -11.45 -14.25 -15.97
C LEU A 140 -11.75 -15.59 -15.28
N VAL A 141 -12.33 -16.55 -16.01
CA VAL A 141 -12.60 -17.89 -15.49
C VAL A 141 -11.29 -18.60 -15.11
N GLY A 142 -10.22 -18.43 -15.90
CA GLY A 142 -8.89 -18.96 -15.60
C GLY A 142 -8.34 -18.43 -14.27
N VAL A 143 -8.42 -17.11 -14.05
CA VAL A 143 -8.02 -16.48 -12.78
C VAL A 143 -8.83 -17.03 -11.60
N LEU A 144 -10.16 -17.11 -11.75
CA LEU A 144 -11.03 -17.66 -10.69
C LEU A 144 -10.71 -19.11 -10.37
N ARG A 145 -10.42 -19.94 -11.39
CA ARG A 145 -10.05 -21.35 -11.22
C ARG A 145 -8.70 -21.49 -10.50
N GLY A 146 -7.71 -20.68 -10.87
CA GLY A 146 -6.41 -20.64 -10.21
C GLY A 146 -6.52 -20.23 -8.75
N PHE A 147 -7.29 -19.16 -8.49
CA PHE A 147 -7.59 -18.68 -7.13
C PHE A 147 -8.22 -19.79 -6.27
N GLY A 148 -9.29 -20.41 -6.75
CA GLY A 148 -9.97 -21.50 -6.03
C GLY A 148 -9.09 -22.73 -5.79
N LYS A 149 -8.22 -23.08 -6.76
CA LYS A 149 -7.25 -24.17 -6.60
C LYS A 149 -6.26 -23.86 -5.46
N SER A 150 -5.70 -22.65 -5.44
CA SER A 150 -4.74 -22.23 -4.40
C SER A 150 -5.35 -22.22 -2.99
N LEU A 151 -6.62 -21.81 -2.85
CA LEU A 151 -7.33 -21.84 -1.58
C LEU A 151 -7.55 -23.27 -1.09
N ARG A 152 -7.95 -24.18 -1.98
CA ARG A 152 -8.14 -25.61 -1.65
C ARG A 152 -6.86 -26.27 -1.16
N GLU A 153 -5.73 -26.02 -1.83
CA GLU A 153 -4.42 -26.57 -1.46
C GLU A 153 -4.03 -26.13 -0.04
N ARG A 154 -4.12 -24.83 0.26
CA ARG A 154 -3.83 -24.27 1.60
C ARG A 154 -4.79 -24.78 2.69
N SER A 155 -6.06 -25.01 2.33
CA SER A 155 -7.07 -25.57 3.24
C SER A 155 -6.82 -27.05 3.56
N SER A 156 -6.23 -27.78 2.62
CA SER A 156 -5.94 -29.22 2.76
C SER A 156 -4.69 -29.46 3.61
N GLU A 157 -3.69 -28.58 3.52
CA GLU A 157 -2.49 -28.60 4.38
C GLU A 157 -2.81 -28.24 5.84
N ALA A 158 -3.74 -27.32 6.08
CA ALA A 158 -4.21 -26.97 7.42
C ALA A 158 -5.07 -28.06 8.09
N GLY A 159 -5.53 -29.06 7.31
CA GLY A 159 -6.42 -30.14 7.77
C GLY A 159 -5.75 -31.50 7.92
N ALA A 160 -4.44 -31.64 7.69
CA ALA A 160 -3.75 -32.91 7.91
C ALA A 160 -3.61 -33.18 9.42
N PRO A 161 -4.27 -34.21 9.98
CA PRO A 161 -4.07 -34.57 11.37
C PRO A 161 -2.62 -35.00 11.55
N HIS A 162 -1.94 -34.45 12.56
CA HIS A 162 -0.75 -35.07 13.12
C HIS A 162 -1.14 -36.50 13.51
N GLY A 163 -0.74 -37.47 12.68
CA GLY A 163 -0.88 -38.89 13.00
C GLY A 163 -0.07 -39.22 14.26
N PRO A 164 -0.57 -40.12 15.12
CA PRO A 164 0.10 -40.42 16.37
C PRO A 164 1.41 -41.13 16.05
N HIS A 165 2.52 -40.54 16.47
CA HIS A 165 3.77 -41.27 16.64
C HIS A 165 3.51 -42.36 17.69
N SER A 166 3.45 -43.62 17.23
CA SER A 166 3.61 -44.82 18.06
C SER A 166 5.09 -45.15 18.17
#